data_AF-A0A953BQB8-F1
#
_entry.id   AF-A0A953BQB8-F1
#
_cell.length_a   1.000
_cell.length_b   1.000
_cell.length_c   1.000
_cell.angle_alpha   90.00
_cell.angle_beta   90.00
_cell.angle_gamma   90.00
#
_symmetry.space_group_name_H-M   'P 1'
#
loop_
_entity.id
_entity.type
_entity.pdbx_description
1 polymer ?
#
loop_
_entity_poly.entity_id
_entity_poly.type
_entity_poly.pdbx_seq_one_letter_code
_entity_poly.pdbx_strand_id
1 'polypeptide(L)'
;MSDQPPAHPPAPPTTPGPLQSPAPAQSGLEQYNRVAETVGMMPSFRKFDYIFQGSCVVVGALVGAGIGYAFMQGLGAIFGALVGFIVMGVLSGLVLMVLGWVRAFKK
;
A
#
# COMPACT_ATOMS: atom_id res chain seq x y z
N MET A 1 -53.35 -52.16 -35.67
CA MET A 1 -52.84 -50.90 -35.10
C MET A 1 -51.83 -51.24 -34.03
N SER A 2 -50.55 -51.25 -34.41
CA SER A 2 -49.42 -51.32 -33.49
C SER A 2 -48.29 -50.53 -34.15
N ASP A 3 -48.26 -49.21 -33.92
CA ASP A 3 -47.16 -48.36 -34.36
C ASP A 3 -45.92 -48.70 -33.54
N GLN A 4 -44.95 -49.38 -34.15
CA GLN A 4 -43.65 -49.62 -33.54
C GLN A 4 -42.73 -48.45 -33.89
N PRO A 5 -42.35 -47.59 -32.93
CA PRO A 5 -41.46 -46.47 -33.22
C PRO A 5 -40.07 -46.97 -33.66
N PRO A 6 -39.36 -46.23 -34.54
CA PRO A 6 -38.06 -46.63 -35.05
C PRO A 6 -37.04 -46.73 -33.90
N ALA A 7 -36.26 -47.81 -33.89
CA ALA A 7 -35.21 -48.03 -32.91
C ALA A 7 -34.19 -46.88 -32.96
N HIS A 8 -34.09 -46.11 -31.86
CA HIS A 8 -33.04 -45.11 -31.73
C HIS A 8 -31.66 -45.79 -31.64
N PRO A 9 -30.62 -45.27 -32.31
CA PRO A 9 -29.26 -45.76 -32.11
C PRO A 9 -28.83 -45.54 -30.64
N PRO A 10 -28.03 -46.44 -30.05
CA PRO A 10 -27.53 -46.26 -28.70
C PRO A 10 -26.70 -44.96 -28.63
N ALA A 11 -27.01 -44.09 -27.68
CA ALA A 11 -26.23 -42.88 -27.44
C ALA A 11 -24.76 -43.28 -27.15
N PRO A 12 -23.76 -42.53 -27.66
CA PRO A 12 -22.36 -42.81 -27.38
C PRO A 12 -22.10 -42.75 -25.86
N PRO A 13 -21.25 -43.62 -25.31
CA PRO A 13 -20.94 -43.61 -23.89
C PRO A 13 -20.35 -42.24 -23.51
N THR A 14 -21.05 -41.50 -22.66
CA THR A 14 -20.52 -40.26 -22.08
C THR A 14 -19.41 -40.64 -21.11
N THR A 15 -18.16 -40.62 -21.57
CA THR A 15 -17.01 -40.59 -20.68
C THR A 15 -17.15 -39.35 -19.81
N PRO A 16 -17.24 -39.44 -18.47
CA PRO A 16 -17.16 -38.27 -17.63
C PRO A 16 -15.81 -37.61 -17.93
N GLY A 17 -15.83 -36.41 -18.51
CA GLY A 17 -14.62 -35.60 -18.62
C GLY A 17 -14.00 -35.43 -17.24
N PRO A 18 -12.68 -35.16 -17.14
CA PRO A 18 -12.05 -34.86 -15.87
C PRO A 18 -12.91 -33.83 -15.15
N LEU A 19 -13.30 -34.11 -13.90
CA LEU A 19 -14.02 -33.16 -13.06
C LEU A 19 -13.26 -31.84 -13.13
N GLN A 20 -13.80 -30.86 -13.87
CA GLN A 20 -13.30 -29.50 -13.82
C GLN A 20 -13.51 -29.08 -12.37
N SER A 21 -12.42 -29.13 -11.60
CA SER A 21 -12.41 -28.55 -10.26
C SER A 21 -12.92 -27.12 -10.44
N PRO A 22 -13.94 -26.68 -9.67
CA PRO A 22 -14.38 -25.30 -9.74
C PRO A 22 -13.14 -24.43 -9.58
N ALA A 23 -12.96 -23.46 -10.49
CA ALA A 23 -11.85 -22.52 -10.42
C ALA A 23 -11.72 -22.06 -8.97
N PRO A 24 -10.52 -22.16 -8.34
CA PRO A 24 -10.37 -21.82 -6.93
C PRO A 24 -10.94 -20.42 -6.74
N ALA A 25 -11.90 -20.29 -5.83
CA ALA A 25 -12.51 -19.02 -5.51
C ALA A 25 -11.39 -18.01 -5.32
N GLN A 26 -11.37 -16.95 -6.15
CA GLN A 26 -10.34 -15.91 -6.16
C GLN A 26 -10.14 -15.43 -4.72
N SER A 27 -9.12 -15.97 -4.07
CA SER A 27 -8.90 -15.71 -2.66
C SER A 27 -8.50 -14.23 -2.59
N GLY A 28 -9.07 -13.47 -1.66
CA GLY A 28 -8.71 -12.06 -1.47
C GLY A 28 -7.20 -11.86 -1.30
N LEU A 29 -6.47 -12.92 -0.93
CA LEU A 29 -5.01 -12.98 -0.90
C LEU A 29 -4.36 -12.87 -2.29
N GLU A 30 -4.84 -13.52 -3.34
CA GLU A 30 -4.28 -13.37 -4.69
C GLU A 30 -4.54 -11.98 -5.27
N GLN A 31 -5.71 -11.40 -4.97
CA GLN A 31 -6.05 -10.04 -5.39
C GLN A 31 -5.23 -9.02 -4.60
N TYR A 32 -5.06 -9.23 -3.28
CA TYR A 32 -4.16 -8.45 -2.44
C TYR A 32 -2.70 -8.59 -2.91
N ASN A 33 -2.24 -9.79 -3.25
CA ASN A 33 -0.89 -10.03 -3.75
C ASN A 33 -0.67 -9.36 -5.10
N ARG A 34 -1.63 -9.40 -6.04
CA ARG A 34 -1.54 -8.65 -7.30
C ARG A 34 -1.52 -7.15 -7.08
N VAL A 35 -2.37 -6.63 -6.20
CA VAL A 35 -2.38 -5.19 -5.90
C VAL A 35 -1.06 -4.82 -5.23
N ALA A 36 -0.59 -5.58 -4.25
CA ALA A 36 0.69 -5.38 -3.57
C ALA A 36 1.88 -5.47 -4.53
N GLU A 37 1.86 -6.34 -5.53
CA GLU A 37 2.87 -6.41 -6.59
C GLU A 37 2.77 -5.22 -7.56
N THR A 38 1.56 -4.72 -7.84
CA THR A 38 1.34 -3.58 -8.75
C THR A 38 1.68 -2.24 -8.09
N VAL A 39 1.37 -2.04 -6.81
CA VAL A 39 1.75 -0.83 -6.06
C VAL A 39 3.11 -0.92 -5.38
N GLY A 40 3.62 -2.13 -5.11
CA GLY A 40 4.89 -2.38 -4.42
C GLY A 40 6.13 -2.21 -5.30
N MET A 41 5.98 -2.16 -6.62
CA MET A 41 7.07 -2.06 -7.60
C MET A 41 7.41 -0.60 -7.96
N MET A 42 7.24 0.35 -7.04
CA MET A 42 7.76 1.71 -7.23
C MET A 42 9.23 1.74 -6.78
N PRO A 43 10.18 1.97 -7.70
CA PRO A 43 11.60 1.69 -7.48
C PRO A 43 12.17 2.56 -6.35
N SER A 44 12.74 1.91 -5.33
CA SER A 44 13.81 2.27 -4.36
C SER A 44 14.02 3.71 -3.83
N PHE A 45 13.34 4.76 -4.31
CA PHE A 45 13.45 6.13 -3.81
C PHE A 45 12.89 6.31 -2.40
N ARG A 46 12.10 5.35 -1.92
CA ARG A 46 11.54 5.30 -0.57
C ARG A 46 12.62 5.41 0.53
N LYS A 47 13.84 4.89 0.28
CA LYS A 47 14.95 5.00 1.25
C LYS A 47 15.43 6.45 1.40
N PHE A 48 15.47 7.20 0.31
CA PHE A 48 15.86 8.62 0.34
C PHE A 48 14.77 9.48 0.97
N ASP A 49 13.50 9.14 0.78
CA ASP A 49 12.38 9.81 1.45
C ASP A 49 12.45 9.61 2.98
N TYR A 50 12.79 8.41 3.46
CA TYR A 50 12.98 8.16 4.89
C TYR A 50 14.17 8.92 5.48
N ILE A 51 15.28 9.02 4.73
CA ILE A 51 16.44 9.81 5.16
C ILE A 51 16.08 11.29 5.21
N PHE A 52 15.39 11.81 4.20
CA PHE A 52 14.97 13.20 4.16
C PHE A 52 14.00 13.53 5.28
N GLN A 53 12.98 12.70 5.50
CA GLN A 53 12.03 12.86 6.60
C GLN A 53 12.73 12.80 7.96
N GLY A 54 13.61 11.81 8.16
CA GLY A 54 14.41 11.70 9.38
C GLY A 54 15.26 12.94 9.64
N SER A 55 15.94 13.46 8.60
CA SER A 55 16.74 14.67 8.71
C SER A 55 15.89 15.91 9.05
N CYS A 56 14.73 16.08 8.43
CA CYS A 56 13.81 17.19 8.72
C CYS A 56 13.30 17.15 10.16
N VAL A 57 12.97 15.95 10.64
CA VAL A 57 12.48 15.73 12.00
C VAL A 57 13.56 16.03 13.04
N VAL A 58 14.81 15.61 12.80
CA VAL A 58 15.94 15.92 13.68
C VAL A 58 16.18 17.43 13.74
N VAL A 59 16.19 18.11 12.59
CA VAL A 59 16.36 19.57 12.54
C VAL A 59 15.20 20.27 13.26
N GLY A 60 13.96 19.84 13.03
CA GLY A 60 12.78 20.37 13.72
C GLY A 60 12.85 20.20 15.22
N ALA A 61 13.28 19.02 15.70
CA ALA A 61 13.46 18.76 17.12
C ALA A 61 14.56 19.65 17.73
N LEU A 62 15.69 19.85 17.05
CA LEU A 62 16.77 20.71 17.54
C LEU A 62 16.36 22.19 17.59
N VAL A 63 15.70 22.69 16.55
CA VAL A 63 15.18 24.06 16.51
C VAL A 63 14.11 24.26 17.59
N GLY A 64 13.18 23.32 17.70
CA GLY A 64 12.16 23.34 18.74
C GLY A 64 12.76 23.30 20.14
N ALA A 65 13.78 22.47 20.37
CA ALA A 65 14.51 22.41 21.65
C ALA A 65 15.19 23.74 21.98
N GLY A 66 15.85 24.37 21.00
CA GLY A 66 16.52 25.67 21.18
C GLY A 66 15.54 26.78 21.52
N ILE A 67 14.41 26.85 20.79
CA ILE A 67 13.33 27.81 21.07
C ILE A 67 12.77 27.55 22.46
N GLY A 68 12.40 26.31 22.77
CA GLY A 68 11.83 25.93 24.05
C GLY A 68 12.79 26.23 25.22
N TYR A 69 14.08 25.94 25.06
CA TYR A 69 15.10 26.26 26.06
C TYR A 69 15.18 27.76 26.37
N ALA A 70 15.06 28.61 25.34
CA ALA A 70 15.08 30.05 25.53
C ALA A 70 13.89 30.58 26.39
N PHE A 71 12.75 29.89 26.40
CA PHE A 71 11.56 30.32 27.15
C PHE A 71 11.41 29.66 28.53
N MET A 72 11.68 28.36 28.66
CA MET A 72 11.42 27.60 29.90
C MET A 72 12.61 26.69 30.29
N GLN A 73 13.82 26.99 29.81
CA GLN A 73 15.06 26.26 30.09
C GLN A 73 14.91 24.75 29.84
N GLY A 74 15.34 23.88 30.77
CA GLY A 74 15.39 22.43 30.57
C GLY A 74 14.03 21.81 30.22
N LEU A 75 12.95 22.20 30.90
CA LEU A 75 11.60 21.72 30.58
C LEU A 75 11.14 22.25 29.22
N GLY A 76 11.41 23.52 28.95
CA GLY A 76 11.14 24.13 27.66
C GLY A 76 11.82 23.41 26.51
N ALA A 77 13.08 23.00 26.68
CA ALA A 77 13.82 22.27 25.66
C ALA A 77 13.16 20.92 25.32
N ILE A 78 12.67 20.19 26.34
CA ILE A 78 12.01 18.89 26.13
C ILE A 78 10.69 19.08 25.39
N PHE A 79 9.82 19.97 25.86
CA PHE A 79 8.54 20.24 25.20
C PHE A 79 8.72 20.84 23.81
N GLY A 80 9.67 21.76 23.67
CA GLY A 80 10.04 22.36 22.39
C GLY A 80 10.57 21.33 21.40
N ALA A 81 11.43 20.40 21.83
CA ALA A 81 11.90 19.31 20.99
C ALA A 81 10.75 18.41 20.53
N LEU A 82 9.83 18.08 21.43
CA LEU A 82 8.67 17.22 21.14
C LEU A 82 7.74 17.88 20.11
N VAL A 83 7.42 19.16 20.32
CA VAL A 83 6.58 19.94 19.40
C VAL A 83 7.27 20.10 18.05
N GLY A 84 8.55 20.47 18.04
CA GLY A 84 9.35 20.62 16.82
C GLY A 84 9.46 19.32 16.02
N PHE A 85 9.65 18.19 16.70
CA PHE A 85 9.65 16.85 16.11
C PHE A 85 8.31 16.55 15.41
N ILE A 86 7.19 16.74 16.11
CA ILE A 86 5.85 16.42 15.60
C ILE A 86 5.51 17.31 14.40
N VAL A 87 5.65 18.63 14.57
CA VAL A 87 5.32 19.61 13.53
C VAL A 87 6.15 19.36 12.28
N MET A 88 7.46 19.20 12.43
CA MET A 88 8.34 19.06 11.27
C MET A 88 8.23 17.67 10.63
N GLY A 89 7.91 16.62 11.39
CA GLY A 89 7.60 15.30 10.86
C GLY A 89 6.33 15.27 10.03
N VAL A 90 5.27 15.96 10.47
CA VAL A 90 4.02 16.08 9.72
C VAL A 90 4.20 16.94 8.48
N LEU A 91 4.84 18.11 8.60
CA LEU A 91 5.06 19.01 7.47
C LEU A 91 5.95 18.38 6.39
N SER A 92 7.05 17.72 6.78
CA SER A 92 7.92 17.03 5.82
C SER A 92 7.20 15.87 5.11
N GLY A 93 6.37 15.10 5.84
CA GLY A 93 5.54 14.06 5.26
C GLY A 93 4.51 14.60 4.26
N LEU A 94 3.84 15.70 4.59
CA LEU A 94 2.85 16.34 3.71
C LEU A 94 3.50 16.85 2.42
N VAL A 95 4.66 17.50 2.51
CA VAL A 95 5.41 17.99 1.33
C VAL A 95 5.79 16.82 0.41
N LEU A 96 6.30 15.72 0.97
CA LEU A 96 6.67 14.54 0.17
C LEU A 96 5.45 13.89 -0.49
N MET A 97 4.30 13.83 0.19
CA MET A 97 3.04 13.36 -0.41
C MET A 97 2.63 14.21 -1.62
N VAL A 98 2.66 15.53 -1.49
CA VAL A 98 2.32 16.45 -2.58
C VAL A 98 3.30 16.28 -3.75
N LEU A 99 4.60 16.20 -3.47
CA LEU A 99 5.62 15.97 -4.51
C LEU A 99 5.44 14.61 -5.19
N GLY A 100 5.05 13.57 -4.44
CA GLY A 100 4.72 12.25 -4.97
C GLY A 100 3.53 12.31 -5.93
N TRP A 101 2.45 12.99 -5.56
CA TRP A 101 1.29 13.20 -6.43
C TRP A 101 1.66 14.00 -7.69
N VAL A 102 2.32 15.14 -7.55
CA VAL A 102 2.73 15.97 -8.70
C VAL A 102 3.61 15.17 -9.68
N ARG A 103 4.51 14.32 -9.17
CA ARG A 103 5.32 13.43 -10.03
C ARG A 103 4.48 12.36 -10.72
N ALA A 104 3.46 11.83 -10.05
CA ALA A 104 2.56 10.83 -10.63
C ALA A 104 1.69 11.42 -11.76
N PHE A 105 1.25 12.68 -11.65
CA PHE A 105 0.45 13.35 -12.69
C PHE A 105 1.26 13.84 -13.90
N LYS A 106 2.58 13.97 -13.79
CA LYS A 106 3.46 14.38 -14.89
C LYS A 106 3.96 13.21 -15.73
N LYS A 107 3.56 11.97 -15.39
CA LYS A 107 3.97 10.73 -16.06
C LYS A 107 2.78 10.14 -16.80
#